data_AF-A0A925YGI0-F1
#
_entry.id   AF-A0A925YGI0-F1
#
_cell.length_a   1.000
_cell.length_b   1.000
_cell.length_c   1.000
_cell.angle_alpha   90.00
_cell.angle_beta   90.00
_cell.angle_gamma   90.00
#
_symmetry.space_group_name_H-M   'P 1'
#
loop_
_entity.id
_entity.type
_entity.pdbx_description
1 polymer ?
#
loop_
_entity_poly.entity_id
_entity_poly.type
_entity_poly.pdbx_seq_one_letter_code
_entity_poly.pdbx_strand_id
1 'polypeptide(L)'
;MDVSLWILLGLVIVTLIAAFVRDPALPLAGVRAGVRLFGSVWVELALGFILAGLIDVLVSPAHLVRLLGDGQGLRGILVGWAIGLVLPGGPYLLFPMVASLFAKGAGPGPLIALIAAKTLLSPIRMLTYEAPLLGWPLTLARLLPGLLVPPLLGVVGQFLYRVFSSVGQPPR
;
A
#
# COMPACT_ATOMS: atom_id res chain seq x y z
N MET A 1 -5.57 21.93 1.54
CA MET A 1 -4.77 21.26 2.59
C MET A 1 -5.58 20.07 3.07
N ASP A 2 -5.02 18.86 2.98
CA ASP A 2 -5.74 17.63 3.28
C ASP A 2 -6.04 17.50 4.78
N VAL A 3 -7.21 16.96 5.14
CA VAL A 3 -7.63 16.74 6.54
C VAL A 3 -6.57 15.96 7.33
N SER A 4 -5.89 15.03 6.68
CA SER A 4 -4.78 14.24 7.25
C SER A 4 -3.64 15.10 7.78
N LEU A 5 -3.30 16.21 7.10
CA LEU A 5 -2.24 17.12 7.52
C LEU A 5 -2.61 17.80 8.85
N TRP A 6 -3.85 18.27 8.96
CA TRP A 6 -4.35 18.92 10.17
C TRP A 6 -4.41 17.95 11.35
N ILE A 7 -4.84 16.71 11.11
CA ILE A 7 -4.84 15.65 12.13
C ILE A 7 -3.41 15.39 12.62
N LEU A 8 -2.46 15.21 11.71
CA LEU A 8 -1.05 14.95 12.06
C LEU A 8 -0.44 16.12 12.83
N LEU A 9 -0.68 17.35 12.38
CA LEU A 9 -0.17 18.55 13.03
C LEU A 9 -0.73 18.69 14.45
N GLY A 10 -2.03 18.45 14.64
CA GLY A 10 -2.64 18.40 15.96
C GLY A 10 -2.00 17.34 16.87
N LEU A 11 -1.78 16.13 16.36
CA LEU A 11 -1.17 15.04 17.12
C LEU A 11 0.28 15.36 17.55
N VAL A 12 1.05 15.97 16.65
CA VAL A 12 2.42 16.42 16.94
C VAL A 12 2.42 17.51 18.02
N ILE A 13 1.53 18.49 17.92
CA ILE A 13 1.43 19.55 18.95
C ILE A 13 1.05 18.94 20.30
N VAL A 14 0.03 18.09 20.36
CA VAL A 14 -0.41 17.45 21.61
C VAL A 14 0.71 16.63 22.25
N THR A 15 1.46 15.87 21.45
CA THR A 15 2.57 15.04 21.96
C THR A 15 3.78 15.87 22.38
N LEU A 16 4.08 16.99 21.70
CA LEU A 16 5.11 17.94 22.12
C LEU A 16 4.75 18.63 23.44
N ILE A 17 3.49 19.06 23.60
CA ILE A 17 3.01 19.65 24.86
C ILE A 17 3.09 18.63 25.98
N ALA A 18 2.61 17.39 25.75
CA ALA A 18 2.67 16.32 26.74
C ALA A 18 4.12 15.98 27.13
N ALA A 19 5.06 15.98 26.18
CA ALA A 19 6.47 15.77 26.44
C ALA A 19 7.08 16.93 27.25
N PHE A 20 6.77 18.17 26.89
CA PHE A 20 7.26 19.37 27.57
C PHE A 20 6.77 19.48 29.02
N VAL A 21 5.51 19.12 29.27
CA VAL A 21 4.93 19.09 30.64
C VAL A 21 5.64 18.06 31.53
N ARG A 22 6.17 16.96 30.96
CA ARG A 22 6.90 15.95 31.73
C ARG A 22 8.34 16.33 31.99
N ASP A 23 9.05 16.76 30.95
CA ASP A 23 10.44 17.22 31.05
C ASP A 23 10.75 18.10 29.82
N PRO A 24 11.21 19.35 30.03
CA PRO A 24 11.59 20.27 28.95
C PRO A 24 12.62 19.72 27.96
N ALA A 25 13.41 18.71 28.32
CA ALA A 25 14.39 18.08 27.42
C ALA A 25 13.76 17.08 26.43
N LEU A 26 12.59 16.51 26.73
CA LEU A 26 11.96 15.45 25.92
C LEU A 26 11.51 15.90 24.53
N PRO A 27 10.94 17.10 24.32
CA PRO A 27 10.58 17.56 22.97
C PRO A 27 11.78 17.59 22.02
N LEU A 28 12.93 18.09 22.46
CA LEU A 28 14.14 18.15 21.65
C LEU A 28 14.67 16.74 21.35
N ALA A 29 14.65 15.84 22.34
CA ALA A 29 15.00 14.44 22.14
C ALA A 29 14.07 13.77 21.11
N GLY A 30 12.77 14.04 21.18
CA GLY A 30 11.76 13.54 20.24
C GLY A 30 11.98 14.05 18.81
N VAL A 31 12.22 15.36 18.64
CA VAL A 31 12.54 15.94 17.32
C VAL A 31 13.83 15.34 16.75
N ARG A 32 14.88 15.20 17.57
CA ARG A 32 16.14 14.59 17.13
C ARG A 32 15.96 13.12 16.75
N ALA A 33 15.13 12.37 17.47
CA ALA A 33 14.76 11.01 17.08
C ALA A 33 14.02 10.99 15.74
N GLY A 34 13.05 11.90 15.55
CA GLY A 34 12.31 12.06 14.29
C GLY A 34 13.21 12.38 13.10
N VAL A 35 14.15 13.34 13.24
CA VAL A 35 15.12 13.68 12.19
C VAL A 35 16.02 12.49 11.84
N ARG A 36 16.44 11.71 12.84
CA ARG A 36 17.25 10.50 12.62
C ARG A 36 16.48 9.42 11.85
N LEU A 37 15.21 9.21 12.21
CA LEU A 37 14.32 8.29 11.51
C LEU A 37 14.10 8.74 10.07
N PHE A 38 13.77 10.01 9.84
CA PHE A 38 13.67 10.57 8.50
C PHE A 38 14.98 10.38 7.70
N GLY A 39 16.11 10.70 8.32
CA GLY A 39 17.45 10.49 7.79
C GLY A 39 17.74 9.04 7.37
N SER A 40 17.14 8.06 8.06
CA SER A 40 17.33 6.65 7.73
C SER A 40 16.51 6.15 6.54
N VAL A 41 15.42 6.84 6.16
CA VAL A 41 14.49 6.37 5.12
C VAL A 41 14.30 7.32 3.93
N TRP A 42 14.75 8.58 4.00
CA TRP A 42 14.44 9.59 2.98
C TRP A 42 14.94 9.22 1.57
N VAL A 43 16.10 8.54 1.46
CA VAL A 43 16.62 8.05 0.18
C VAL A 43 15.69 6.99 -0.42
N GLU A 44 15.24 6.04 0.39
CA GLU A 44 14.31 4.99 -0.04
C GLU A 44 12.96 5.57 -0.48
N LEU A 45 12.48 6.61 0.22
CA LEU A 45 11.28 7.35 -0.16
C LEU A 45 11.48 8.08 -1.50
N ALA A 46 12.59 8.82 -1.65
CA ALA A 46 12.89 9.55 -2.87
C ALA A 46 13.00 8.61 -4.09
N LEU A 47 13.78 7.53 -3.96
CA LEU A 47 13.90 6.50 -5.00
C LEU A 47 12.56 5.81 -5.27
N GLY A 48 11.77 5.56 -4.22
CA GLY A 48 10.43 5.01 -4.32
C GLY A 48 9.47 5.87 -5.14
N PHE A 49 9.47 7.19 -4.92
CA PHE A 49 8.66 8.14 -5.69
C PHE A 49 9.17 8.31 -7.13
N ILE A 50 10.47 8.32 -7.35
CA ILE A 50 11.06 8.34 -8.70
C ILE A 50 10.64 7.09 -9.46
N LEU A 51 10.80 5.91 -8.84
CA LEU A 51 10.38 4.65 -9.44
C LEU A 51 8.87 4.62 -9.70
N ALA A 52 8.05 5.24 -8.84
CA ALA A 52 6.62 5.41 -9.07
C ALA A 52 6.32 6.19 -10.35
N GLY A 53 6.93 7.36 -10.50
CA GLY A 53 6.80 8.17 -11.71
C GLY A 53 7.32 7.43 -12.95
N LEU A 54 8.47 6.76 -12.83
CA LEU A 54 9.04 5.98 -13.92
C LEU A 54 8.15 4.81 -14.32
N ILE A 55 7.57 4.06 -13.38
CA ILE A 55 6.62 2.98 -13.67
C ILE A 55 5.37 3.51 -14.36
N ASP A 56 4.82 4.64 -13.91
CA ASP A 56 3.63 5.25 -14.54
C ASP A 56 3.90 5.68 -15.99
N VAL A 57 5.14 6.08 -16.32
CA VAL A 57 5.56 6.43 -17.69
C VAL A 57 5.96 5.20 -18.52
N LEU A 58 6.77 4.28 -17.98
CA LEU A 58 7.36 3.14 -18.69
C LEU A 58 6.34 2.01 -18.91
N VAL A 59 5.57 1.69 -17.89
CA VAL A 59 4.55 0.66 -17.99
C VAL A 59 3.33 1.33 -18.58
N SER A 60 3.18 1.25 -19.91
CA SER A 60 2.00 1.76 -20.59
C SER A 60 0.76 1.31 -19.82
N PRO A 61 0.03 2.23 -19.18
CA PRO A 61 -1.13 1.89 -18.37
C PRO A 61 -2.14 1.09 -19.20
N ALA A 62 -2.16 1.28 -20.51
CA ALA A 62 -2.97 0.51 -21.45
C ALA A 62 -2.66 -1.00 -21.42
N HIS A 63 -1.40 -1.41 -21.27
CA HIS A 63 -1.03 -2.83 -21.16
C HIS A 63 -1.55 -3.44 -19.86
N LEU A 64 -1.32 -2.76 -18.72
CA LEU A 64 -1.80 -3.23 -17.43
C LEU A 64 -3.32 -3.22 -17.35
N VAL A 65 -3.98 -2.20 -17.87
CA VAL A 65 -5.45 -2.14 -17.96
C VAL A 65 -5.98 -3.27 -18.84
N ARG A 66 -5.33 -3.61 -19.95
CA ARG A 66 -5.73 -4.77 -20.76
C ARG A 66 -5.61 -6.09 -19.98
N LEU A 67 -4.59 -6.22 -19.15
CA LEU A 67 -4.34 -7.41 -18.31
C LEU A 67 -5.25 -7.47 -17.08
N LEU A 68 -5.61 -6.32 -16.52
CA LEU A 68 -6.34 -6.19 -15.26
C LEU A 68 -7.79 -5.72 -15.45
N GLY A 69 -8.25 -5.52 -16.69
CA GLY A 69 -9.56 -4.96 -16.99
C GLY A 69 -10.72 -5.81 -16.48
N ASP A 70 -11.88 -5.16 -16.29
CA ASP A 70 -13.06 -5.77 -15.66
C ASP A 70 -13.60 -7.02 -16.41
N GLY A 71 -13.30 -7.13 -17.71
CA GLY A 71 -13.63 -8.30 -18.54
C GLY A 71 -12.70 -9.51 -18.39
N GLN A 72 -11.59 -9.40 -17.66
CA GLN A 72 -10.59 -10.47 -17.52
C GLN A 72 -10.98 -11.51 -16.45
N GLY A 73 -12.00 -11.24 -15.63
CA GLY A 73 -12.49 -12.15 -14.60
C GLY A 73 -11.39 -12.68 -13.68
N LEU A 74 -11.36 -14.00 -13.45
CA LEU A 74 -10.36 -14.65 -12.60
C LEU A 74 -8.93 -14.49 -13.12
N ARG A 75 -8.73 -14.42 -14.45
CA ARG A 75 -7.40 -14.23 -15.04
C ARG A 75 -6.81 -12.88 -14.62
N GLY A 76 -7.63 -11.82 -14.63
CA GLY A 76 -7.21 -10.50 -14.15
C GLY A 76 -6.82 -10.53 -12.67
N ILE A 77 -7.58 -11.26 -11.85
CA ILE A 77 -7.31 -11.41 -10.41
C ILE A 77 -5.96 -12.08 -10.16
N LEU A 78 -5.67 -13.18 -10.87
CA LEU A 78 -4.39 -13.88 -10.74
C LEU A 78 -3.21 -13.03 -11.23
N VAL A 79 -3.40 -12.24 -12.29
CA VAL A 79 -2.37 -11.30 -12.74
C VAL A 79 -2.15 -10.18 -11.72
N GLY A 80 -3.21 -9.60 -11.17
CA GLY A 80 -3.11 -8.58 -10.12
C GLY A 80 -2.38 -9.12 -8.88
N TRP A 81 -2.74 -10.32 -8.44
CA TRP A 81 -2.04 -11.05 -7.38
C TRP A 81 -0.55 -11.21 -7.68
N ALA A 82 -0.18 -11.72 -8.85
CA ALA A 82 1.21 -11.91 -9.25
C ALA A 82 2.00 -10.58 -9.28
N ILE A 83 1.39 -9.52 -9.82
CA ILE A 83 1.99 -8.17 -9.82
C ILE A 83 2.24 -7.71 -8.38
N GLY A 84 1.27 -7.88 -7.48
CA GLY A 84 1.41 -7.47 -6.09
C GLY A 84 2.56 -8.18 -5.34
N LEU A 85 2.90 -9.42 -5.72
CA LEU A 85 4.04 -10.15 -5.16
C LEU A 85 5.39 -9.57 -5.57
N VAL A 86 5.51 -9.12 -6.82
CA VAL A 86 6.78 -8.63 -7.40
C VAL A 86 6.95 -7.13 -7.30
N LEU A 87 5.86 -6.39 -7.12
CA LEU A 87 5.89 -4.93 -7.08
C LEU A 87 6.82 -4.46 -5.95
N PRO A 88 7.86 -3.66 -6.24
CA PRO A 88 8.71 -3.08 -5.22
C PRO A 88 7.96 -2.01 -4.41
N GLY A 89 8.62 -1.39 -3.42
CA GLY A 89 8.10 -0.21 -2.73
C GLY A 89 7.00 -0.45 -1.70
N GLY A 90 6.66 0.61 -0.97
CA GLY A 90 5.64 0.65 0.08
C GLY A 90 4.31 1.24 -0.39
N PRO A 91 3.43 1.65 0.55
CA PRO A 91 2.11 2.19 0.22
C PRO A 91 2.18 3.46 -0.65
N TYR A 92 3.26 4.22 -0.55
CA TYR A 92 3.52 5.43 -1.34
C TYR A 92 3.68 5.17 -2.85
N LEU A 93 4.06 3.96 -3.26
CA LEU A 93 4.07 3.54 -4.68
C LEU A 93 2.75 2.87 -5.05
N LEU A 94 2.30 1.95 -4.20
CA LEU A 94 1.17 1.06 -4.46
C LEU A 94 -0.13 1.83 -4.72
N PHE A 95 -0.50 2.76 -3.83
CA PHE A 95 -1.81 3.40 -3.89
C PHE A 95 -1.94 4.40 -5.06
N PRO A 96 -0.96 5.26 -5.36
CA PRO A 96 -1.02 6.11 -6.55
C PRO A 96 -1.10 5.29 -7.84
N MET A 97 -0.35 4.20 -7.94
CA MET A 97 -0.40 3.30 -9.10
C MET A 97 -1.78 2.64 -9.24
N VAL A 98 -2.33 2.08 -8.15
CA VAL A 98 -3.67 1.47 -8.17
C VAL A 98 -4.74 2.51 -8.53
N ALA A 99 -4.66 3.73 -8.01
CA ALA A 99 -5.57 4.82 -8.37
C ALA A 99 -5.49 5.17 -9.87
N SER A 100 -4.26 5.28 -10.42
CA SER A 100 -4.01 5.49 -11.85
C SER A 100 -4.62 4.37 -12.71
N LEU A 101 -4.40 3.10 -12.33
CA LEU A 101 -4.95 1.95 -13.03
C LEU A 101 -6.48 1.88 -12.96
N PHE A 102 -7.05 2.16 -11.80
CA PHE A 102 -8.50 2.16 -11.60
C PHE A 102 -9.18 3.25 -12.43
N ALA A 103 -8.64 4.47 -12.41
CA ALA A 103 -9.14 5.58 -13.23
C ALA A 103 -9.09 5.28 -14.73
N LYS A 104 -8.16 4.41 -15.16
CA LYS A 104 -7.98 3.99 -16.56
C LYS A 104 -8.76 2.72 -16.91
N GLY A 105 -9.59 2.19 -16.01
CA GLY A 105 -10.52 1.08 -16.28
C GLY A 105 -10.03 -0.31 -15.90
N ALA A 106 -8.98 -0.44 -15.08
CA ALA A 106 -8.65 -1.72 -14.46
C ALA A 106 -9.79 -2.17 -13.53
N GLY A 107 -10.08 -3.47 -13.54
CA GLY A 107 -11.14 -4.07 -12.75
C GLY A 107 -10.85 -4.03 -11.24
N PRO A 108 -11.88 -3.87 -10.39
CA PRO A 108 -11.71 -3.75 -8.95
C PRO A 108 -11.14 -5.03 -8.32
N GLY A 109 -11.57 -6.22 -8.73
CA GLY A 109 -11.06 -7.50 -8.23
C GLY A 109 -9.56 -7.69 -8.43
N PRO A 110 -9.04 -7.51 -9.67
CA PRO A 110 -7.60 -7.49 -9.94
C PRO A 110 -6.81 -6.52 -9.07
N LEU A 111 -7.31 -5.30 -8.88
CA LEU A 111 -6.66 -4.29 -8.04
C LEU A 111 -6.72 -4.64 -6.55
N ILE A 112 -7.82 -5.20 -6.05
CA ILE A 112 -7.95 -5.67 -4.67
C ILE A 112 -6.98 -6.82 -4.41
N ALA A 113 -6.87 -7.78 -5.33
CA ALA A 113 -5.91 -8.87 -5.22
C ALA A 113 -4.45 -8.36 -5.22
N LEU A 114 -4.15 -7.35 -6.06
CA LEU A 114 -2.85 -6.69 -6.10
C LEU A 114 -2.52 -6.03 -4.75
N ILE A 115 -3.44 -5.21 -4.21
CA ILE A 115 -3.26 -4.55 -2.91
C ILE A 115 -3.05 -5.59 -1.81
N ALA A 116 -3.92 -6.60 -1.76
CA ALA A 116 -3.86 -7.62 -0.73
C ALA A 116 -2.54 -8.42 -0.80
N ALA A 117 -2.12 -8.82 -2.00
CA ALA A 117 -0.87 -9.54 -2.20
C ALA A 117 0.32 -8.70 -1.74
N LYS A 118 0.38 -7.43 -2.14
CA LYS A 118 1.47 -6.54 -1.78
C LYS A 118 1.52 -6.27 -0.27
N THR A 119 0.37 -6.07 0.37
CA THR A 119 0.28 -5.83 1.81
C THR A 119 0.61 -7.08 2.63
N LEU A 120 0.19 -8.27 2.19
CA LEU A 120 0.41 -9.51 2.93
C LEU A 120 1.80 -10.09 2.70
N LEU A 121 2.36 -9.98 1.48
CA LEU A 121 3.54 -10.74 1.04
C LEU A 121 4.69 -9.89 0.52
N SER A 122 4.84 -8.64 0.97
CA SER A 122 6.00 -7.82 0.57
C SER A 122 7.32 -8.54 0.87
N PRO A 123 8.11 -8.97 -0.15
CA PRO A 123 9.31 -9.77 0.07
C PRO A 123 10.37 -9.01 0.86
N ILE A 124 10.47 -7.70 0.61
CA ILE A 124 11.35 -6.79 1.35
C ILE A 124 11.00 -6.80 2.83
N ARG A 125 9.71 -6.72 3.18
CA ARG A 125 9.30 -6.75 4.60
C ARG A 125 9.62 -8.10 5.23
N MET A 126 9.38 -9.17 4.47
CA MET A 126 9.58 -10.53 4.94
C MET A 126 11.07 -10.80 5.26
N LEU A 127 11.97 -10.38 4.36
CA LEU A 127 13.41 -10.62 4.49
C LEU A 127 14.11 -9.65 5.43
N THR A 128 13.71 -8.38 5.45
CA THR A 128 14.37 -7.34 6.26
C THR A 128 13.86 -7.32 7.70
N TYR A 129 12.59 -7.65 7.92
CA TYR A 129 11.96 -7.50 9.24
C TYR A 129 11.37 -8.81 9.77
N GLU A 130 10.50 -9.48 9.04
CA GLU A 130 9.77 -10.64 9.62
C GLU A 130 10.71 -11.78 9.99
N ALA A 131 11.51 -12.28 9.05
CA ALA A 131 12.42 -13.38 9.33
C ALA A 131 13.50 -13.03 10.37
N PRO A 132 14.18 -11.86 10.32
CA PRO A 132 15.19 -11.50 11.31
C PRO A 132 14.63 -11.22 12.72
N LEU A 133 13.45 -10.61 12.84
CA LEU A 133 12.89 -10.20 14.14
C LEU A 133 11.99 -11.26 14.76
N LEU A 134 11.25 -12.02 13.94
CA LEU A 134 10.20 -12.95 14.40
C LEU A 134 10.55 -14.42 14.14
N GLY A 135 11.61 -14.69 13.37
CA GLY A 135 12.08 -16.02 13.04
C GLY A 135 11.37 -16.67 11.85
N TRP A 136 12.08 -17.58 11.18
CA TRP A 136 11.58 -18.32 10.01
C TRP A 136 10.32 -19.14 10.24
N PRO A 137 10.10 -19.82 11.40
CA PRO A 137 8.90 -20.63 11.60
C PRO A 137 7.62 -19.81 11.47
N LEU A 138 7.57 -18.62 12.09
CA LEU A 138 6.40 -17.74 12.00
C LEU A 138 6.24 -17.16 10.59
N THR A 139 7.34 -16.70 9.99
CA THR A 139 7.37 -16.12 8.65
C THR A 139 6.86 -17.10 7.59
N LEU A 140 7.28 -18.36 7.65
CA LEU A 140 6.81 -19.41 6.73
C LEU A 140 5.36 -19.84 7.04
N ALA A 141 4.98 -19.90 8.32
CA ALA A 141 3.60 -20.24 8.70
C ALA A 141 2.57 -19.26 8.13
N ARG A 142 2.89 -17.95 8.05
CA ARG A 142 2.02 -16.94 7.42
C ARG A 142 2.17 -16.85 5.90
N LEU A 143 3.25 -17.39 5.31
CA LEU A 143 3.51 -17.27 3.87
C LEU A 143 2.41 -17.95 3.05
N LEU A 144 2.05 -19.18 3.39
CA LEU A 144 1.00 -19.96 2.72
C LEU A 144 -0.38 -19.26 2.74
N PRO A 145 -0.95 -18.91 3.90
CA PRO A 145 -2.22 -18.19 3.92
C PRO A 145 -2.10 -16.81 3.26
N GLY A 146 -0.99 -16.10 3.45
CA GLY A 146 -0.72 -14.83 2.79
C GLY A 146 -0.68 -14.92 1.26
N LEU A 147 -0.30 -16.09 0.72
CA LEU A 147 -0.23 -16.35 -0.72
C LEU A 147 -1.58 -16.69 -1.33
N LEU A 148 -2.41 -17.44 -0.61
CA LEU A 148 -3.68 -17.96 -1.11
C LEU A 148 -4.87 -17.02 -0.88
N VAL A 149 -4.83 -16.19 0.16
CA VAL A 149 -5.92 -15.26 0.51
C VAL A 149 -6.11 -14.11 -0.50
N PRO A 150 -5.08 -13.47 -1.08
CA PRO A 150 -5.28 -12.33 -1.97
C PRO A 150 -6.15 -12.59 -3.21
N PRO A 151 -6.02 -13.72 -3.93
CA PRO A 151 -6.96 -14.05 -5.01
C PRO A 151 -8.41 -14.17 -4.52
N LEU A 152 -8.63 -14.76 -3.35
CA LEU A 152 -9.97 -14.86 -2.73
C LEU A 152 -10.54 -13.47 -2.42
N LEU A 153 -9.71 -12.58 -1.86
CA LEU A 153 -10.09 -11.18 -1.63
C LEU A 153 -10.41 -10.45 -2.94
N GLY A 154 -9.69 -10.74 -4.03
CA GLY A 154 -10.03 -10.21 -5.35
C GLY A 154 -11.41 -10.66 -5.83
N VAL A 155 -11.74 -11.95 -5.66
CA VAL A 155 -13.05 -12.51 -6.06
C VAL A 155 -14.19 -11.93 -5.22
N VAL A 156 -14.06 -11.99 -3.89
CA VAL A 156 -15.08 -11.46 -2.96
C VAL A 156 -15.20 -9.95 -3.10
N GLY A 157 -14.07 -9.25 -3.23
CA GLY A 157 -14.02 -7.81 -3.41
C GLY A 157 -14.66 -7.34 -4.72
N GLN A 158 -14.45 -8.06 -5.83
CA GLN A 158 -15.15 -7.79 -7.08
C GLN A 158 -16.67 -7.89 -6.91
N PHE A 159 -17.15 -8.92 -6.22
CA PHE A 159 -18.56 -9.10 -5.94
C PHE A 159 -19.13 -7.95 -5.09
N LEU A 160 -18.48 -7.66 -3.96
CA LEU A 160 -18.90 -6.58 -3.05
C LEU A 160 -18.87 -5.22 -3.72
N TYR A 161 -17.86 -4.94 -4.56
CA TYR A 161 -17.79 -3.70 -5.32
C TYR A 161 -19.02 -3.53 -6.21
N ARG A 162 -19.45 -4.58 -6.93
CA ARG A 162 -20.66 -4.53 -7.76
C ARG A 162 -21.89 -4.20 -6.92
N VAL A 163 -22.03 -4.82 -5.74
CA VAL A 163 -23.13 -4.56 -4.80
C VAL A 163 -23.13 -3.11 -4.29
N PHE A 164 -21.98 -2.56 -3.92
CA PHE A 164 -21.92 -1.18 -3.45
C PHE A 164 -22.11 -0.16 -4.58
N SER A 165 -21.60 -0.47 -5.78
CA SER A 165 -21.77 0.39 -6.96
C SER A 165 -23.22 0.46 -7.46
N SER A 166 -24.03 -0.57 -7.23
CA SER A 166 -25.45 -0.57 -7.57
C SER A 166 -26.33 0.19 -6.56
N VAL A 167 -25.84 0.39 -5.33
CA VAL A 167 -26.53 1.15 -4.28
C VAL A 167 -26.20 2.65 -4.33
N GLY A 168 -25.07 3.03 -4.97
CA GLY A 168 -24.48 4.37 -4.88
C GLY A 168 -24.65 5.31 -6.08
N GLN A 169 -25.53 5.06 -7.05
CA GLN A 169 -25.83 6.09 -8.07
C GLN A 169 -26.86 7.11 -7.55
N PRO A 170 -26.50 8.38 -7.29
CA PRO A 170 -27.48 9.46 -7.34
C PRO A 170 -27.93 9.66 -8.81
N PRO A 171 -29.17 10.15 -9.04
CA PRO A 171 -29.67 10.40 -10.39
C PRO A 171 -28.79 11.43 -11.11
N ARG A 172 -28.61 11.17 -12.42
CA ARG A 172 -27.78 11.87 -13.41
C ARG A 172 -27.54 13.37 -13.18
#